data_AF-A0A7G9RWL5-F1
#
_entry.id   AF-A0A7G9RWL5-F1
#
_cell.length_a   1.000
_cell.length_b   1.000
_cell.length_c   1.000
_cell.angle_alpha   90.00
_cell.angle_beta   90.00
_cell.angle_gamma   90.00
#
_symmetry.space_group_name_H-M   'P 1'
#
loop_
_entity.id
_entity.type
_entity.pdbx_description
1 polymer ?
#
loop_
_entity_poly.entity_id
_entity_poly.type
_entity_poly.pdbx_seq_one_letter_code
_entity_poly.pdbx_strand_id
1 'polypeptide(L)'
;MSDIRRIPTKRHRDEYDRWVAFLNAASIRHEDNVDATYGVYEDNRLIATGSIYRNILKCIAVCKDYTGGPVLNQLISFLMSEVMEQGYTAVYVYTKPESVVSFKYLGFKEIATVEDLVFLEKAVHGFDEYLNKLKELAHDKPDSSAIVMNANPFTKGHQYLVEYASQHSEHVYVFVLSEDISEFPAAVRFNLVKAGTAHLKNVEVVETGNYMVSSQTFPSYFLKEEADVTYVHASLDASIFRQVAQAMHITKRFVGEEPYSQATAIYNQALSSILNSEIELEIIPRKEFDHEVISASRVRKALKINDLETVKKLVPETTLEYLVSDEGQHLVHELRNGGKYHDKV
;
A
#
# COMPACT_ATOMS: atom_id res chain seq x y z
N MET A 1 16.89 20.67 -28.55
CA MET A 1 15.56 20.64 -27.89
C MET A 1 15.44 19.27 -27.26
N SER A 2 15.15 19.22 -25.95
CA SER A 2 14.86 17.96 -25.28
C SER A 2 13.48 17.45 -25.69
N ASP A 3 13.35 16.13 -25.86
CA ASP A 3 12.10 15.47 -26.23
C ASP A 3 11.81 14.32 -25.25
N ILE A 4 10.53 14.09 -24.93
CA ILE A 4 10.09 13.06 -23.98
C ILE A 4 9.50 11.89 -24.76
N ARG A 5 10.03 10.69 -24.53
CA ARG A 5 9.65 9.48 -25.28
C ARG A 5 9.39 8.34 -24.32
N ARG A 6 8.43 7.48 -24.67
CA ARG A 6 8.22 6.22 -23.95
C ARG A 6 9.40 5.28 -24.20
N ILE A 7 9.96 4.72 -23.13
CA ILE A 7 11.00 3.69 -23.19
C ILE A 7 10.28 2.33 -23.24
N PRO A 8 10.46 1.51 -24.28
CA PRO A 8 9.71 0.27 -24.44
C PRO A 8 10.37 -0.89 -23.66
N THR A 9 10.46 -0.72 -22.33
CA THR A 9 11.15 -1.62 -21.37
C THR A 9 10.66 -3.07 -21.41
N LYS A 10 9.38 -3.31 -21.75
CA LYS A 10 8.79 -4.66 -21.83
C LYS A 10 8.99 -5.37 -23.17
N ARG A 11 9.45 -4.66 -24.21
CA ARG A 11 9.52 -5.18 -25.59
C ARG A 11 10.93 -5.23 -26.16
N HIS A 12 11.81 -4.34 -25.70
CA HIS A 12 13.18 -4.24 -26.21
C HIS A 12 14.17 -4.35 -25.06
N ARG A 13 14.95 -5.45 -25.04
CA ARG A 13 15.91 -5.72 -23.97
C ARG A 13 17.01 -4.67 -23.89
N ASP A 14 17.50 -4.19 -25.03
CA ASP A 14 18.56 -3.17 -25.06
C ASP A 14 18.11 -1.84 -24.43
N GLU A 15 16.86 -1.42 -24.68
CA GLU A 15 16.30 -0.21 -24.06
C GLU A 15 16.07 -0.40 -22.55
N TYR A 16 15.66 -1.60 -22.14
CA TYR A 16 15.58 -1.97 -20.73
C TYR A 16 16.94 -1.88 -20.05
N ASP A 17 17.97 -2.51 -20.60
CA ASP A 17 19.32 -2.53 -20.02
C ASP A 17 19.93 -1.11 -19.98
N ARG A 18 19.67 -0.26 -21.00
CA ARG A 18 20.04 1.17 -20.99
C ARG A 18 19.36 1.95 -19.87
N TRP A 19 18.07 1.72 -19.66
CA TRP A 19 17.32 2.36 -18.58
C TRP A 19 17.82 1.92 -17.20
N VAL A 20 18.03 0.62 -17.00
CA VAL A 20 18.59 0.08 -15.75
C VAL A 20 19.98 0.65 -15.47
N ALA A 21 20.85 0.74 -16.49
CA ALA A 21 22.16 1.35 -16.35
C ALA A 21 22.09 2.82 -15.94
N PHE A 22 21.14 3.58 -16.51
CA PHE A 22 20.92 4.98 -16.15
C PHE A 22 20.46 5.13 -14.69
N LEU A 23 19.52 4.31 -14.23
CA LEU A 23 19.06 4.32 -12.84
C LEU A 23 20.18 3.96 -11.86
N ASN A 24 20.96 2.91 -12.17
CA ASN A 24 22.08 2.48 -11.34
C ASN A 24 23.15 3.59 -11.19
N ALA A 25 23.42 4.35 -12.27
CA ALA A 25 24.33 5.51 -12.22
C ALA A 25 23.82 6.65 -11.33
N ALA A 26 22.50 6.74 -11.14
CA ALA A 26 21.83 7.65 -10.20
C ALA A 26 21.62 7.03 -8.80
N SER A 27 22.17 5.84 -8.54
CA SER A 27 21.96 5.08 -7.29
C SER A 27 20.48 4.80 -7.00
N ILE A 28 19.75 4.45 -8.06
CA ILE A 28 18.35 4.02 -8.01
C ILE A 28 18.28 2.61 -8.61
N ARG A 29 17.62 1.69 -7.91
CA ARG A 29 17.29 0.35 -8.41
C ARG A 29 16.11 0.46 -9.38
N HIS A 30 16.01 -0.47 -10.33
CA HIS A 30 14.82 -0.54 -11.17
C HIS A 30 13.69 -1.29 -10.45
N GLU A 31 12.45 -0.96 -10.79
CA GLU A 31 11.27 -1.74 -10.41
C GLU A 31 10.56 -2.21 -11.68
N ASP A 32 10.29 -3.51 -11.78
CA ASP A 32 9.59 -4.09 -12.94
C ASP A 32 8.08 -3.82 -12.91
N ASN A 33 7.53 -3.58 -11.71
CA ASN A 33 6.12 -3.32 -11.52
C ASN A 33 5.77 -1.86 -11.84
N VAL A 34 5.83 -1.54 -13.13
CA VAL A 34 5.48 -0.23 -13.71
C VAL A 34 4.59 -0.42 -14.95
N ASP A 35 3.68 0.52 -15.17
CA ASP A 35 2.76 0.53 -16.32
C ASP A 35 3.43 1.15 -17.56
N ALA A 36 4.21 2.21 -17.33
CA ALA A 36 4.95 2.90 -18.37
C ALA A 36 6.22 3.56 -17.82
N THR A 37 7.24 3.65 -18.68
CA THR A 37 8.50 4.32 -18.40
C THR A 37 8.76 5.33 -19.51
N TYR A 38 9.20 6.52 -19.15
CA TYR A 38 9.52 7.61 -20.07
C TYR A 38 10.94 8.10 -19.84
N GLY A 39 11.54 8.63 -20.90
CA GLY A 39 12.86 9.24 -20.90
C GLY A 39 12.82 10.62 -21.53
N VAL A 40 13.58 11.54 -20.96
CA VAL A 40 13.92 12.83 -21.58
C VAL A 40 15.22 12.64 -22.35
N TYR A 41 15.23 13.02 -23.62
CA TYR A 41 16.38 12.86 -24.51
C TYR A 41 16.88 14.20 -25.04
N GLU A 42 18.19 14.39 -25.04
CA GLU A 42 18.89 15.46 -25.75
C GLU A 42 19.89 14.81 -26.71
N ASP A 43 19.83 15.12 -28.00
CA ASP A 43 20.67 14.51 -29.05
C ASP A 43 20.75 12.97 -28.97
N ASN A 44 19.60 12.31 -28.72
CA ASN A 44 19.44 10.87 -28.48
C ASN A 44 20.15 10.29 -27.24
N ARG A 45 20.77 11.13 -26.42
CA ARG A 45 21.25 10.77 -25.08
C ARG A 45 20.10 10.85 -24.08
N LEU A 46 19.90 9.78 -23.31
CA LEU A 46 18.97 9.79 -22.18
C LEU A 46 19.55 10.70 -21.07
N ILE A 47 18.82 11.74 -20.68
CA ILE A 47 19.24 12.72 -19.68
C ILE A 47 18.37 12.74 -18.43
N ALA A 48 17.16 12.19 -18.49
CA ALA A 48 16.33 11.90 -17.32
C ALA A 48 15.34 10.77 -17.62
N THR A 49 14.85 10.10 -16.58
CA THR A 49 13.81 9.07 -16.70
C THR A 49 12.85 9.12 -15.51
N GLY A 50 11.62 8.70 -15.75
CA GLY A 50 10.64 8.42 -14.71
C GLY A 50 9.64 7.38 -15.18
N SER A 51 9.06 6.66 -14.24
CA SER A 51 8.08 5.60 -14.48
C SER A 51 6.78 5.90 -13.74
N ILE A 52 5.71 5.30 -14.23
CA ILE A 52 4.36 5.40 -13.66
C ILE A 52 3.91 3.99 -13.28
N TYR A 53 3.39 3.85 -12.06
CA TYR A 53 2.62 2.71 -11.62
C TYR A 53 1.30 3.23 -11.07
N ARG A 54 0.21 3.02 -11.80
CA ARG A 54 -1.09 3.64 -11.59
C ARG A 54 -0.94 5.17 -11.51
N ASN A 55 -1.12 5.72 -10.32
CA ASN A 55 -0.94 7.14 -10.03
C ASN A 55 0.28 7.45 -9.17
N ILE A 56 1.21 6.51 -9.03
CA ILE A 56 2.46 6.66 -8.30
C ILE A 56 3.58 6.90 -9.31
N LEU A 57 4.29 8.02 -9.16
CA LEU A 57 5.52 8.28 -9.90
C LEU A 57 6.68 7.53 -9.24
N LYS A 58 7.44 6.79 -10.04
CA LYS A 58 8.52 5.89 -9.59
C LYS A 58 9.77 6.04 -10.44
N CYS A 59 10.91 5.53 -9.94
CA CYS A 59 12.17 5.45 -10.67
C CYS A 59 12.57 6.78 -11.35
N ILE A 60 12.42 7.90 -10.64
CA ILE A 60 12.75 9.23 -11.16
C ILE A 60 14.24 9.49 -10.99
N ALA A 61 14.94 9.73 -12.09
CA ALA A 61 16.36 10.07 -12.09
C ALA A 61 16.67 11.15 -13.13
N VAL A 62 17.61 12.04 -12.80
CA VAL A 62 18.14 13.05 -13.71
C VAL A 62 19.66 12.92 -13.77
N CYS A 63 20.23 13.09 -14.96
CA CYS A 63 21.66 13.06 -15.17
C CYS A 63 22.35 14.19 -14.39
N LYS A 64 23.47 13.90 -13.74
CA LYS A 64 24.21 14.83 -12.87
C LYS A 64 24.67 16.11 -13.58
N ASP A 65 24.86 16.04 -14.90
CA ASP A 65 25.22 17.19 -15.74
C ASP A 65 24.07 18.23 -15.82
N TYR A 66 22.84 17.83 -15.50
CA TYR A 66 21.64 18.66 -15.59
C TYR A 66 21.17 19.01 -14.18
N THR A 67 21.68 20.14 -13.66
CA THR A 67 21.35 20.65 -12.33
C THR A 67 20.31 21.78 -12.39
N GLY A 68 19.74 22.14 -11.24
CA GLY A 68 18.86 23.32 -11.11
C GLY A 68 17.37 23.06 -11.30
N GLY A 69 16.95 21.85 -11.71
CA GLY A 69 15.54 21.45 -11.70
C GLY A 69 14.73 21.55 -13.02
N PRO A 70 15.08 22.30 -14.09
CA PRO A 70 14.23 22.39 -15.28
C PRO A 70 13.90 21.04 -15.92
N VAL A 71 14.90 20.16 -16.09
CA VAL A 71 14.69 18.82 -16.68
C VAL A 71 13.79 17.97 -15.79
N LEU A 72 14.01 18.02 -14.47
CA LEU A 72 13.17 17.32 -13.50
C LEU A 72 11.72 17.84 -13.55
N ASN A 73 11.52 19.16 -13.59
CA ASN A 73 10.21 19.78 -13.64
C ASN A 73 9.47 19.44 -14.94
N GLN A 74 10.18 19.46 -16.08
CA GLN A 74 9.63 19.06 -17.38
C GLN A 74 9.16 17.59 -17.34
N LEU A 75 10.00 16.70 -16.81
CA LEU A 75 9.67 15.28 -16.66
C LEU A 75 8.47 15.07 -15.73
N ILE A 76 8.47 15.63 -14.53
CA ILE A 76 7.37 15.44 -13.56
C ILE A 76 6.06 15.98 -14.13
N SER A 77 6.08 17.16 -14.77
CA SER A 77 4.88 17.75 -15.38
C SER A 77 4.29 16.86 -16.47
N PHE A 78 5.15 16.25 -17.29
CA PHE A 78 4.73 15.28 -18.29
C PHE A 78 4.12 14.04 -17.64
N LEU A 79 4.80 13.43 -16.67
CA LEU A 79 4.28 12.22 -15.99
C LEU A 79 2.96 12.47 -15.27
N MET A 80 2.78 13.65 -14.66
CA MET A 80 1.50 14.05 -14.07
C MET A 80 0.39 14.10 -15.10
N SER A 81 0.67 14.62 -16.30
CA SER A 81 -0.30 14.69 -17.39
C SER A 81 -0.71 13.28 -17.83
N GLU A 82 0.25 12.38 -17.99
CA GLU A 82 -0.02 10.96 -18.32
C GLU A 82 -0.87 10.25 -17.26
N VAL A 83 -0.64 10.54 -15.97
CA VAL A 83 -1.46 9.97 -14.87
C VAL A 83 -2.89 10.52 -14.92
N MET A 84 -3.06 11.83 -15.17
CA MET A 84 -4.38 12.45 -15.27
C MET A 84 -5.16 11.98 -16.50
N GLU A 85 -4.49 11.77 -17.64
CA GLU A 85 -5.10 11.24 -18.86
C GLU A 85 -5.61 9.81 -18.69
N GLN A 86 -5.04 9.05 -17.76
CA GLN A 86 -5.54 7.72 -17.35
C GLN A 86 -6.75 7.79 -16.40
N GLY A 87 -7.23 8.98 -16.06
CA GLY A 87 -8.42 9.20 -15.25
C GLY A 87 -8.16 9.28 -13.74
N TYR A 88 -6.91 9.28 -13.30
CA TYR A 88 -6.57 9.46 -11.88
C TYR A 88 -6.70 10.93 -11.45
N THR A 89 -7.23 11.16 -10.25
CA THR A 89 -7.48 12.50 -9.67
C THR A 89 -6.43 12.95 -8.64
N ALA A 90 -5.48 12.06 -8.35
CA ALA A 90 -4.39 12.27 -7.41
C ALA A 90 -3.12 11.64 -7.98
N VAL A 91 -1.97 12.29 -7.74
CA VAL A 91 -0.64 11.80 -8.11
C VAL A 91 0.20 11.69 -6.84
N TYR A 92 0.87 10.57 -6.66
CA TYR A 92 1.70 10.27 -5.49
C TYR A 92 3.16 10.11 -5.89
N VAL A 93 4.07 10.47 -5.00
CA VAL A 93 5.50 10.22 -5.21
C VAL A 93 6.20 9.99 -3.88
N TYR A 94 7.16 9.07 -3.92
CA TYR A 94 8.05 8.78 -2.82
C TYR A 94 9.45 9.14 -3.30
N THR A 95 10.09 10.05 -2.59
CA THR A 95 11.34 10.65 -3.06
C THR A 95 12.30 10.91 -1.92
N LYS A 96 13.54 11.25 -2.26
CA LYS A 96 14.55 11.64 -1.28
C LYS A 96 14.37 13.11 -0.89
N PRO A 97 14.76 13.52 0.34
CA PRO A 97 14.62 14.89 0.82
C PRO A 97 15.15 15.97 -0.15
N GLU A 98 16.26 15.70 -0.85
CA GLU A 98 16.85 16.64 -1.81
C GLU A 98 15.96 16.97 -3.01
N SER A 99 14.99 16.11 -3.34
CA SER A 99 14.10 16.30 -4.49
C SER A 99 12.80 17.05 -4.13
N VAL A 100 12.50 17.21 -2.84
CA VAL A 100 11.22 17.74 -2.33
C VAL A 100 10.91 19.14 -2.86
N VAL A 101 11.93 20.01 -2.98
CA VAL A 101 11.75 21.39 -3.46
C VAL A 101 11.16 21.43 -4.87
N SER A 102 11.61 20.53 -5.75
CA SER A 102 11.12 20.45 -7.13
C SER A 102 9.65 20.01 -7.18
N PHE A 103 9.27 19.04 -6.35
CA PHE A 103 7.87 18.61 -6.26
C PHE A 103 6.96 19.68 -5.63
N LYS A 104 7.43 20.37 -4.57
CA LYS A 104 6.68 21.48 -3.97
C LYS A 104 6.45 22.62 -4.97
N TYR A 105 7.42 22.92 -5.83
CA TYR A 105 7.25 23.90 -6.92
C TYR A 105 6.14 23.52 -7.90
N LEU A 106 5.92 22.22 -8.13
CA LEU A 106 4.83 21.69 -8.98
C LEU A 106 3.51 21.51 -8.20
N GLY A 107 3.46 21.99 -6.96
CA GLY A 107 2.29 21.98 -6.10
C GLY A 107 1.97 20.61 -5.50
N PHE A 108 2.99 19.78 -5.27
CA PHE A 108 2.86 18.65 -4.35
C PHE A 108 2.90 19.14 -2.90
N LYS A 109 2.13 18.47 -2.04
CA LYS A 109 2.14 18.62 -0.59
C LYS A 109 2.83 17.42 0.03
N GLU A 110 3.49 17.65 1.16
CA GLU A 110 4.12 16.60 1.94
C GLU A 110 3.11 15.97 2.90
N ILE A 111 3.04 14.64 2.89
CA ILE A 111 2.18 13.85 3.79
C ILE A 111 2.98 13.42 5.01
N ALA A 112 4.16 12.86 4.78
CA ALA A 112 5.04 12.34 5.83
C ALA A 112 6.48 12.24 5.34
N THR A 113 7.40 12.38 6.28
CA THR A 113 8.85 12.21 6.08
C THR A 113 9.38 11.24 7.12
N VAL A 114 10.16 10.25 6.69
CA VAL A 114 10.87 9.29 7.54
C VAL A 114 12.25 9.00 6.97
N GLU A 115 13.28 9.16 7.79
CA GLU A 115 14.67 8.96 7.37
C GLU A 115 15.01 9.68 6.04
N ASP A 116 15.40 8.91 5.02
CA ASP A 116 15.75 9.40 3.68
C ASP A 116 14.57 9.29 2.68
N LEU A 117 13.33 9.20 3.17
CA LEU A 117 12.11 9.09 2.38
C LEU A 117 11.09 10.18 2.72
N VAL A 118 10.56 10.81 1.68
CA VAL A 118 9.46 11.77 1.75
C VAL A 118 8.32 11.29 0.87
N PHE A 119 7.13 11.17 1.46
CA PHE A 119 5.89 10.87 0.75
C PHE A 119 5.13 12.15 0.45
N LEU A 120 4.90 12.41 -0.83
CA LEU A 120 4.24 13.61 -1.33
C LEU A 120 3.02 13.24 -2.16
N GLU A 121 2.01 14.10 -2.15
CA GLU A 121 0.84 14.00 -3.00
C GLU A 121 0.56 15.29 -3.77
N LYS A 122 -0.11 15.15 -4.89
CA LYS A 122 -0.84 16.22 -5.56
C LYS A 122 -2.22 15.71 -5.88
N ALA A 123 -3.22 16.17 -5.14
CA ALA A 123 -4.60 15.71 -5.27
C ALA A 123 -5.58 16.88 -5.18
N VAL A 124 -6.72 16.76 -5.84
CA VAL A 124 -7.85 17.70 -5.67
C VAL A 124 -8.45 17.53 -4.27
N HIS A 125 -8.74 16.27 -3.92
CA HIS A 125 -9.22 15.84 -2.60
C HIS A 125 -8.12 14.99 -1.97
N GLY A 126 -7.21 15.66 -1.25
CA GLY A 126 -5.99 15.06 -0.70
C GLY A 126 -6.11 14.59 0.75
N PHE A 127 -4.96 14.43 1.39
CA PHE A 127 -4.82 13.87 2.73
C PHE A 127 -5.53 14.72 3.78
N ASP A 128 -5.48 16.04 3.65
CA ASP A 128 -6.20 16.97 4.52
C ASP A 128 -7.72 16.66 4.55
N GLU A 129 -8.31 16.37 3.39
CA GLU A 129 -9.73 16.04 3.29
C GLU A 129 -10.03 14.63 3.79
N TYR A 130 -9.13 13.67 3.51
CA TYR A 130 -9.22 12.33 4.09
C TYR A 130 -9.25 12.40 5.62
N LEU A 131 -8.34 13.15 6.24
CA LEU A 131 -8.33 13.36 7.70
C LEU A 131 -9.60 14.06 8.19
N ASN A 132 -10.17 15.00 7.44
CA ASN A 132 -11.43 15.64 7.81
C ASN A 132 -12.62 14.67 7.76
N LYS A 133 -12.71 13.81 6.75
CA LYS A 133 -13.72 12.73 6.71
C LYS A 133 -13.58 11.77 7.88
N LEU A 134 -12.34 11.44 8.25
CA LEU A 134 -12.08 10.62 9.42
C LEU A 134 -12.51 11.29 10.73
N LYS A 135 -12.30 12.62 10.88
CA LYS A 135 -12.82 13.38 12.04
C LYS A 135 -14.33 13.35 12.13
N GLU A 136 -15.04 13.38 11.01
CA GLU A 136 -16.51 13.28 10.97
C GLU A 136 -17.02 11.90 11.41
N LEU A 137 -16.23 10.84 11.17
CA LEU A 137 -16.50 9.49 11.65
C LEU A 137 -16.05 9.27 13.09
N ALA A 138 -15.26 10.17 13.66
CA ALA A 138 -14.72 10.02 14.98
C ALA A 138 -15.83 10.09 16.04
N HIS A 139 -15.92 9.07 16.88
CA HIS A 139 -16.73 9.10 18.09
C HIS A 139 -16.00 9.87 19.18
N ASP A 140 -16.73 10.69 19.94
CA ASP A 140 -16.22 11.40 21.14
C ASP A 140 -16.13 10.44 22.35
N LYS A 141 -15.62 9.22 22.12
CA LYS A 141 -15.45 8.19 23.13
C LYS A 141 -13.99 8.13 23.56
N PRO A 142 -13.70 8.05 24.87
CA PRO A 142 -12.36 7.72 25.34
C PRO A 142 -11.96 6.32 24.83
N ASP A 143 -10.67 6.08 24.67
CA ASP A 143 -10.10 4.76 24.38
C ASP A 143 -10.60 4.09 23.08
N SER A 144 -10.68 4.88 22.00
CA SER A 144 -10.80 4.33 20.66
C SER A 144 -9.52 3.63 20.23
N SER A 145 -9.65 2.46 19.62
CA SER A 145 -8.53 1.70 19.10
C SER A 145 -8.63 1.47 17.59
N ALA A 146 -7.53 0.99 16.99
CA ALA A 146 -7.48 0.69 15.58
C ALA A 146 -6.87 -0.67 15.27
N ILE A 147 -7.32 -1.24 14.17
CA ILE A 147 -6.62 -2.29 13.44
C ILE A 147 -6.46 -1.82 12.00
N VAL A 148 -5.28 -2.04 11.41
CA VAL A 148 -5.06 -1.85 9.96
C VAL A 148 -4.82 -3.23 9.35
N MET A 149 -5.61 -3.61 8.34
CA MET A 149 -5.50 -4.93 7.72
C MET A 149 -5.75 -4.93 6.21
N ASN A 150 -5.08 -5.86 5.52
CA ASN A 150 -5.38 -6.15 4.12
C ASN A 150 -6.61 -7.05 3.99
N ALA A 151 -6.75 -8.09 4.82
CA ALA A 151 -7.85 -9.05 4.76
C ALA A 151 -8.05 -9.68 3.36
N ASN A 152 -6.99 -10.28 2.80
CA ASN A 152 -6.98 -10.85 1.44
C ASN A 152 -6.95 -12.40 1.42
N PRO A 153 -8.06 -13.13 1.70
CA PRO A 153 -9.36 -12.66 2.17
C PRO A 153 -9.41 -12.48 3.69
N PHE A 154 -10.57 -12.05 4.20
CA PHE A 154 -10.88 -12.04 5.63
C PHE A 154 -10.93 -13.47 6.18
N THR A 155 -10.29 -13.71 7.33
CA THR A 155 -10.08 -15.06 7.90
C THR A 155 -10.49 -15.09 9.36
N LYS A 156 -10.60 -16.28 9.96
CA LYS A 156 -10.86 -16.42 11.41
C LYS A 156 -9.74 -15.80 12.26
N GLY A 157 -8.52 -15.68 11.72
CA GLY A 157 -7.42 -14.96 12.36
C GLY A 157 -7.66 -13.46 12.42
N HIS A 158 -8.14 -12.86 11.32
CA HIS A 158 -8.54 -11.45 11.32
C HIS A 158 -9.75 -11.21 12.24
N GLN A 159 -10.78 -12.07 12.16
CA GLN A 159 -11.97 -11.97 13.01
C GLN A 159 -11.60 -12.02 14.49
N TYR A 160 -10.71 -12.94 14.88
CA TYR A 160 -10.19 -13.03 16.24
C TYR A 160 -9.49 -11.75 16.71
N LEU A 161 -8.65 -11.13 15.86
CA LEU A 161 -8.00 -9.85 16.19
C LEU A 161 -9.02 -8.74 16.44
N VAL A 162 -10.07 -8.66 15.62
CA VAL A 162 -11.13 -7.66 15.79
C VAL A 162 -11.96 -7.94 17.04
N GLU A 163 -12.32 -9.20 17.29
CA GLU A 163 -13.05 -9.61 18.51
C GLU A 163 -12.25 -9.30 19.77
N TYR A 164 -10.94 -9.54 19.75
CA TYR A 164 -10.06 -9.20 20.86
C TYR A 164 -10.03 -7.68 21.10
N ALA A 165 -9.77 -6.88 20.06
CA ALA A 165 -9.77 -5.41 20.18
C ALA A 165 -11.12 -4.88 20.68
N SER A 166 -12.23 -5.43 20.18
CA SER A 166 -13.60 -5.06 20.57
C SER A 166 -13.87 -5.31 22.07
N GLN A 167 -13.24 -6.31 22.68
CA GLN A 167 -13.35 -6.59 24.11
C GLN A 167 -12.48 -5.68 24.98
N HIS A 168 -11.47 -5.03 24.41
CA HIS A 168 -10.46 -4.24 25.12
C HIS A 168 -10.48 -2.76 24.72
N SER A 169 -11.58 -2.27 24.14
CA SER A 169 -11.74 -0.87 23.71
C SER A 169 -13.21 -0.47 23.71
N GLU A 170 -13.49 0.81 23.96
CA GLU A 170 -14.87 1.33 23.87
C GLU A 170 -15.37 1.37 22.43
N HIS A 171 -14.46 1.60 21.48
CA HIS A 171 -14.71 1.58 20.04
C HIS A 171 -13.46 1.14 19.28
N VAL A 172 -13.67 0.46 18.15
CA VAL A 172 -12.60 -0.07 17.30
C VAL A 172 -12.83 0.37 15.86
N TYR A 173 -11.88 1.08 15.28
CA TYR A 173 -11.83 1.33 13.83
C TYR A 173 -11.01 0.25 13.14
N VAL A 174 -11.63 -0.46 12.20
CA VAL A 174 -10.95 -1.45 11.36
C VAL A 174 -10.68 -0.82 10.00
N PHE A 175 -9.45 -0.36 9.81
CA PHE A 175 -8.99 0.20 8.54
C PHE A 175 -8.64 -0.92 7.56
N VAL A 176 -9.37 -1.00 6.46
CA VAL A 176 -9.15 -1.97 5.39
C VAL A 176 -8.43 -1.28 4.23
N LEU A 177 -7.30 -1.87 3.81
CA LEU A 177 -6.49 -1.34 2.71
C LEU A 177 -7.35 -1.17 1.45
N SER A 178 -7.29 -0.01 0.78
CA SER A 178 -8.09 0.26 -0.43
C SER A 178 -7.39 -0.17 -1.73
N GLU A 179 -6.16 -0.67 -1.64
CA GLU A 179 -5.35 -1.00 -2.81
C GLU A 179 -5.88 -2.24 -3.54
N ASP A 180 -6.11 -2.09 -4.84
CA ASP A 180 -6.64 -3.16 -5.68
C ASP A 180 -5.54 -3.96 -6.41
N ILE A 181 -4.52 -4.39 -5.66
CA ILE A 181 -3.39 -5.19 -6.15
C ILE A 181 -3.39 -6.62 -5.59
N SER A 182 -4.34 -6.90 -4.71
CA SER A 182 -4.49 -8.18 -4.04
C SER A 182 -5.26 -9.17 -4.91
N GLU A 183 -5.06 -10.45 -4.63
CA GLU A 183 -5.83 -11.57 -5.20
C GLU A 183 -7.35 -11.44 -4.96
N PHE A 184 -7.77 -10.80 -3.86
CA PHE A 184 -9.14 -10.39 -3.62
C PHE A 184 -9.29 -8.87 -3.84
N PRO A 185 -10.27 -8.43 -4.65
CA PRO A 185 -10.51 -7.02 -4.91
C PRO A 185 -10.76 -6.21 -3.66
N ALA A 186 -10.39 -4.93 -3.67
CA ALA A 186 -10.52 -4.05 -2.50
C ALA A 186 -11.95 -3.98 -1.95
N ALA A 187 -12.95 -3.82 -2.83
CA ALA A 187 -14.37 -3.79 -2.44
C ALA A 187 -14.83 -5.11 -1.80
N VAL A 188 -14.38 -6.25 -2.34
CA VAL A 188 -14.66 -7.58 -1.78
C VAL A 188 -14.06 -7.69 -0.38
N ARG A 189 -12.79 -7.33 -0.20
CA ARG A 189 -12.11 -7.37 1.11
C ARG A 189 -12.84 -6.51 2.14
N PHE A 190 -13.21 -5.28 1.77
CA PHE A 190 -13.98 -4.38 2.64
C PHE A 190 -15.32 -4.99 3.06
N ASN A 191 -16.08 -5.52 2.10
CA ASN A 191 -17.37 -6.15 2.37
C ASN A 191 -17.26 -7.39 3.25
N LEU A 192 -16.22 -8.22 3.04
CA LEU A 192 -15.97 -9.40 3.86
C LEU A 192 -15.62 -9.05 5.31
N VAL A 193 -14.81 -8.01 5.52
CA VAL A 193 -14.51 -7.51 6.87
C VAL A 193 -15.80 -6.98 7.51
N LYS A 194 -16.52 -6.10 6.81
CA LYS A 194 -17.78 -5.51 7.30
C LYS A 194 -18.83 -6.56 7.68
N ALA A 195 -19.02 -7.58 6.84
CA ALA A 195 -19.95 -8.67 7.14
C ALA A 195 -19.44 -9.53 8.31
N GLY A 196 -18.14 -9.86 8.31
CA GLY A 196 -17.52 -10.72 9.32
C GLY A 196 -17.38 -10.10 10.71
N THR A 197 -17.59 -8.79 10.85
CA THR A 197 -17.55 -8.05 12.13
C THR A 197 -18.90 -7.45 12.51
N ALA A 198 -19.96 -7.67 11.74
CA ALA A 198 -21.27 -7.05 11.94
C ALA A 198 -21.94 -7.39 13.29
N HIS A 199 -21.54 -8.48 13.93
CA HIS A 199 -22.02 -8.87 15.26
C HIS A 199 -21.43 -8.01 16.38
N LEU A 200 -20.36 -7.27 16.13
CA LEU A 200 -19.66 -6.42 17.09
C LEU A 200 -20.20 -4.98 17.04
N LYS A 201 -20.86 -4.56 18.12
CA LYS A 201 -21.59 -3.27 18.17
C LYS A 201 -20.69 -2.04 18.26
N ASN A 202 -19.43 -2.21 18.64
CA ASN A 202 -18.44 -1.17 18.83
C ASN A 202 -17.32 -1.23 17.78
N VAL A 203 -17.61 -1.80 16.61
CA VAL A 203 -16.65 -1.90 15.51
C VAL A 203 -17.17 -1.12 14.31
N GLU A 204 -16.30 -0.29 13.76
CA GLU A 204 -16.56 0.49 12.54
C GLU A 204 -15.49 0.19 11.50
N VAL A 205 -15.91 -0.22 10.29
CA VAL A 205 -15.00 -0.57 9.20
C VAL A 205 -14.81 0.64 8.30
N VAL A 206 -13.55 1.02 8.09
CA VAL A 206 -13.16 2.26 7.41
C VAL A 206 -12.17 1.94 6.28
N GLU A 207 -12.28 2.63 5.16
CA GLU A 207 -11.31 2.50 4.06
C GLU A 207 -10.07 3.35 4.33
N THR A 208 -8.89 2.86 3.95
CA THR A 208 -7.62 3.59 4.15
C THR A 208 -7.36 4.70 3.12
N GLY A 209 -8.16 4.75 2.04
CA GLY A 209 -7.78 5.45 0.82
C GLY A 209 -6.39 5.00 0.34
N ASN A 210 -5.59 5.96 -0.12
CA ASN A 210 -4.21 5.74 -0.60
C ASN A 210 -3.15 5.98 0.50
N TYR A 211 -3.55 6.14 1.77
CA TYR A 211 -2.68 6.70 2.81
C TYR A 211 -2.06 5.65 3.74
N MET A 212 -2.74 4.53 3.96
CA MET A 212 -2.13 3.34 4.55
C MET A 212 -2.03 2.29 3.46
N VAL A 213 -0.80 1.97 3.05
CA VAL A 213 -0.48 1.17 1.86
C VAL A 213 0.27 -0.10 2.25
N SER A 214 0.07 -1.16 1.46
CA SER A 214 0.79 -2.41 1.68
C SER A 214 2.27 -2.29 1.25
N SER A 215 3.08 -3.24 1.71
CA SER A 215 4.48 -3.34 1.30
C SER A 215 4.64 -3.64 -0.21
N GLN A 216 3.60 -4.12 -0.89
CA GLN A 216 3.66 -4.48 -2.30
C GLN A 216 3.65 -3.25 -3.23
N THR A 217 3.08 -2.13 -2.79
CA THR A 217 3.06 -0.86 -3.52
C THR A 217 4.12 0.11 -3.04
N PHE A 218 4.65 -0.09 -1.83
CA PHE A 218 5.70 0.73 -1.23
C PHE A 218 6.95 0.76 -2.11
N PRO A 219 7.28 1.92 -2.72
CA PRO A 219 8.42 2.03 -3.60
C PRO A 219 9.71 1.99 -2.79
N SER A 220 10.54 1.01 -3.09
CA SER A 220 11.78 0.74 -2.36
C SER A 220 13.02 0.90 -3.24
N TYR A 221 12.82 1.37 -4.48
CA TYR A 221 13.87 1.49 -5.49
C TYR A 221 15.10 2.31 -5.07
N PHE A 222 14.98 3.25 -4.14
CA PHE A 222 16.11 4.07 -3.67
C PHE A 222 16.70 3.63 -2.32
N LEU A 223 16.13 2.58 -1.70
CA LEU A 223 16.60 2.01 -0.44
C LEU A 223 17.65 0.91 -0.70
N LYS A 224 18.51 0.60 0.28
CA LYS A 224 19.69 -0.27 0.07
C LYS A 224 19.41 -1.73 0.36
N GLU A 225 18.87 -2.05 1.54
CA GLU A 225 18.67 -3.43 2.00
C GLU A 225 17.21 -3.75 2.32
N GLU A 226 16.79 -5.01 2.22
CA GLU A 226 15.38 -5.41 2.48
C GLU A 226 14.92 -5.14 3.92
N ALA A 227 15.83 -5.28 4.90
CA ALA A 227 15.57 -4.93 6.28
C ALA A 227 15.30 -3.42 6.43
N ASP A 228 16.08 -2.58 5.75
CA ASP A 228 15.86 -1.13 5.68
C ASP A 228 14.52 -0.82 5.01
N VAL A 229 14.18 -1.50 3.91
CA VAL A 229 12.87 -1.30 3.25
C VAL A 229 11.72 -1.53 4.22
N THR A 230 11.78 -2.63 4.96
CA THR A 230 10.72 -3.00 5.89
C THR A 230 10.61 -2.00 7.04
N TYR A 231 11.74 -1.57 7.59
CA TYR A 231 11.78 -0.57 8.65
C TYR A 231 11.27 0.80 8.18
N VAL A 232 11.73 1.29 7.02
CA VAL A 232 11.29 2.57 6.45
C VAL A 232 9.81 2.52 6.10
N HIS A 233 9.32 1.41 5.54
CA HIS A 233 7.89 1.22 5.28
C HIS A 233 7.06 1.29 6.55
N ALA A 234 7.44 0.53 7.58
CA ALA A 234 6.78 0.55 8.88
C ALA A 234 6.83 1.94 9.53
N SER A 235 7.94 2.66 9.34
CA SER A 235 8.11 4.01 9.84
C SER A 235 7.16 4.99 9.18
N LEU A 236 7.04 4.91 7.85
CA LEU A 236 6.11 5.73 7.09
C LEU A 236 4.67 5.42 7.48
N ASP A 237 4.30 4.13 7.58
CA ASP A 237 2.98 3.71 8.02
C ASP A 237 2.65 4.26 9.42
N ALA A 238 3.57 4.13 10.38
CA ALA A 238 3.40 4.69 11.72
C ALA A 238 3.25 6.21 11.71
N SER A 239 4.05 6.92 10.90
CA SER A 239 4.02 8.38 10.79
C SER A 239 2.68 8.89 10.21
N ILE A 240 2.16 8.24 9.18
CA ILE A 240 0.83 8.54 8.62
C ILE A 240 -0.26 8.16 9.62
N PHE A 241 -0.13 7.00 10.26
CA PHE A 241 -1.10 6.51 11.23
C PHE A 241 -1.21 7.43 12.45
N ARG A 242 -0.14 8.09 12.90
CA ARG A 242 -0.23 9.10 13.99
C ARG A 242 -1.17 10.25 13.65
N GLN A 243 -1.15 10.72 12.41
CA GLN A 243 -2.05 11.79 11.95
C GLN A 243 -3.51 11.31 11.88
N VAL A 244 -3.71 10.06 11.41
CA VAL A 244 -5.03 9.39 11.42
C VAL A 244 -5.55 9.19 12.85
N ALA A 245 -4.70 8.71 13.75
CA ALA A 245 -5.05 8.47 15.13
C ALA A 245 -5.40 9.77 15.86
N GLN A 246 -4.64 10.84 15.61
CA GLN A 246 -4.96 12.17 16.12
C GLN A 246 -6.32 12.68 15.61
N ALA A 247 -6.61 12.48 14.32
CA ALA A 247 -7.88 12.89 13.71
C ALA A 247 -9.09 12.13 14.29
N MET A 248 -8.89 10.91 14.79
CA MET A 248 -9.95 10.03 15.26
C MET A 248 -9.91 9.73 16.78
N HIS A 249 -9.06 10.43 17.53
CA HIS A 249 -8.84 10.22 18.96
C HIS A 249 -8.48 8.77 19.33
N ILE A 250 -7.69 8.11 18.48
CA ILE A 250 -7.26 6.72 18.67
C ILE A 250 -6.02 6.71 19.57
N THR A 251 -6.09 5.96 20.66
CA THR A 251 -5.01 5.85 21.65
C THR A 251 -4.33 4.49 21.63
N LYS A 252 -4.88 3.51 20.92
CA LYS A 252 -4.36 2.14 20.85
C LYS A 252 -4.41 1.56 19.43
N ARG A 253 -3.37 0.84 19.02
CA ARG A 253 -3.34 0.06 17.78
C ARG A 253 -3.08 -1.40 18.11
N PHE A 254 -3.93 -2.29 17.62
CA PHE A 254 -3.76 -3.74 17.78
C PHE A 254 -3.12 -4.34 16.52
N VAL A 255 -2.14 -5.22 16.72
CA VAL A 255 -1.51 -6.01 15.66
C VAL A 255 -1.36 -7.46 16.10
N GLY A 256 -1.37 -8.39 15.14
CA GLY A 256 -1.05 -9.78 15.42
C GLY A 256 0.46 -10.02 15.50
N GLU A 257 0.88 -10.89 16.41
CA GLU A 257 2.25 -11.39 16.49
C GLU A 257 2.66 -12.12 15.19
N GLU A 258 3.95 -12.14 14.88
CA GLU A 258 4.48 -12.93 13.78
C GLU A 258 5.89 -13.46 14.12
N PRO A 259 5.96 -14.58 14.88
CA PRO A 259 7.24 -15.11 15.36
C PRO A 259 8.09 -15.77 14.26
N TYR A 260 7.51 -16.04 13.08
CA TYR A 260 8.16 -16.77 11.99
C TYR A 260 8.53 -15.91 10.78
N SER A 261 8.26 -14.60 10.81
CA SER A 261 8.62 -13.65 9.74
C SER A 261 9.53 -12.56 10.30
N GLN A 262 10.80 -12.59 9.91
CA GLN A 262 11.76 -11.55 10.27
C GLN A 262 11.28 -10.16 9.81
N ALA A 263 10.71 -10.05 8.61
CA ALA A 263 10.18 -8.79 8.10
C ALA A 263 9.02 -8.26 8.98
N THR A 264 8.08 -9.12 9.38
CA THR A 264 6.96 -8.68 10.22
C THR A 264 7.41 -8.35 11.65
N ALA A 265 8.42 -9.04 12.17
CA ALA A 265 9.05 -8.68 13.45
C ALA A 265 9.70 -7.30 13.39
N ILE A 266 10.48 -7.01 12.34
CA ILE A 266 11.06 -5.67 12.09
C ILE A 266 9.95 -4.62 11.98
N TYR A 267 8.86 -4.93 11.26
CA TYR A 267 7.72 -4.05 11.11
C TYR A 267 7.07 -3.71 12.46
N ASN A 268 6.75 -4.72 13.28
CA ASN A 268 6.14 -4.51 14.60
C ASN A 268 7.09 -3.75 15.55
N GLN A 269 8.39 -4.01 15.48
CA GLN A 269 9.39 -3.28 16.25
C GLN A 269 9.45 -1.80 15.86
N ALA A 270 9.44 -1.50 14.56
CA ALA A 270 9.41 -0.14 14.06
C ALA A 270 8.13 0.59 14.45
N LEU A 271 6.96 -0.06 14.31
CA LEU A 271 5.68 0.47 14.80
C LEU A 271 5.76 0.80 16.29
N SER A 272 6.23 -0.15 17.10
CA SER A 272 6.35 0.01 18.55
C SER A 272 7.22 1.22 18.91
N SER A 273 8.36 1.39 18.22
CA SER A 273 9.27 2.50 18.46
C SER A 273 8.68 3.86 18.08
N ILE A 274 7.91 3.94 16.99
CA ILE A 274 7.49 5.22 16.39
C ILE A 274 6.13 5.69 16.89
N LEU A 275 5.24 4.76 17.22
CA LEU A 275 3.95 5.05 17.84
C LEU A 275 4.06 5.34 19.34
N ASN A 276 5.17 4.92 19.96
CA ASN A 276 5.43 5.11 21.39
C ASN A 276 5.11 6.53 21.87
N SER A 277 4.68 6.66 23.12
CA SER A 277 4.25 7.89 23.81
C SER A 277 2.88 8.49 23.43
N GLU A 278 2.35 8.23 22.23
CA GLU A 278 1.04 8.76 21.79
C GLU A 278 0.00 7.67 21.57
N ILE A 279 0.44 6.51 21.08
CA ILE A 279 -0.44 5.38 20.73
C ILE A 279 0.16 4.10 21.30
N GLU A 280 -0.58 3.42 22.15
CA GLU A 280 -0.21 2.11 22.67
C GLU A 280 -0.28 1.07 21.55
N LEU A 281 0.83 0.42 21.23
CA LEU A 281 0.83 -0.73 20.33
C LEU A 281 0.67 -2.02 21.14
N GLU A 282 -0.43 -2.72 20.92
CA GLU A 282 -0.70 -4.01 21.56
C GLU A 282 -0.54 -5.14 20.54
N ILE A 283 0.44 -6.01 20.78
CA ILE A 283 0.75 -7.17 19.94
C ILE A 283 0.11 -8.41 20.58
N ILE A 284 -0.81 -9.06 19.87
CA ILE A 284 -1.53 -10.23 20.40
C ILE A 284 -1.09 -11.54 19.71
N PRO A 285 -1.04 -12.68 20.44
CA PRO A 285 -0.75 -13.97 19.84
C PRO A 285 -1.75 -14.30 18.73
N ARG A 286 -1.28 -14.89 17.63
CA ARG A 286 -2.19 -15.26 16.53
C ARG A 286 -3.04 -16.46 16.88
N LYS A 287 -4.26 -16.46 16.34
CA LYS A 287 -5.14 -17.64 16.39
C LYS A 287 -4.55 -18.78 15.57
N GLU A 288 -4.34 -19.90 16.23
CA GLU A 288 -3.90 -21.14 15.61
C GLU A 288 -5.07 -22.07 15.34
N PHE A 289 -4.91 -22.90 14.31
CA PHE A 289 -5.75 -24.06 14.08
C PHE A 289 -4.84 -25.20 13.65
N ASP A 290 -4.96 -26.34 14.34
CA ASP A 290 -4.13 -27.53 14.09
C ASP A 290 -2.61 -27.23 14.18
N HIS A 291 -2.21 -26.49 15.22
CA HIS A 291 -0.84 -26.05 15.48
C HIS A 291 -0.22 -25.14 14.39
N GLU A 292 -1.04 -24.65 13.45
CA GLU A 292 -0.62 -23.70 12.43
C GLU A 292 -1.42 -22.40 12.52
N VAL A 293 -0.72 -21.28 12.42
CA VAL A 293 -1.31 -19.93 12.39
C VAL A 293 -2.33 -19.80 11.25
N ILE A 294 -3.54 -19.34 11.56
CA ILE A 294 -4.54 -19.01 10.54
C ILE A 294 -4.07 -17.77 9.77
N SER A 295 -3.82 -17.92 8.47
CA SER A 295 -3.36 -16.81 7.62
C SER A 295 -4.08 -16.78 6.28
N ALA A 296 -4.20 -15.57 5.72
CA ALA A 296 -4.83 -15.36 4.43
C ALA A 296 -4.06 -16.05 3.28
N SER A 297 -2.73 -16.12 3.39
CA SER A 297 -1.89 -16.82 2.40
C SER A 297 -2.16 -18.34 2.38
N ARG A 298 -2.41 -18.96 3.54
CA ARG A 298 -2.83 -20.38 3.62
C ARG A 298 -4.18 -20.60 2.93
N VAL A 299 -5.14 -19.70 3.14
CA VAL A 299 -6.44 -19.75 2.45
C VAL A 299 -6.26 -19.71 0.94
N ARG A 300 -5.47 -18.77 0.41
CA ARG A 300 -5.23 -18.64 -1.03
C ARG A 300 -4.50 -19.84 -1.62
N LYS A 301 -3.55 -20.43 -0.89
CA LYS A 301 -2.90 -21.70 -1.29
C LYS A 301 -3.91 -22.84 -1.36
N ALA A 302 -4.76 -23.00 -0.35
CA ALA A 302 -5.80 -24.03 -0.31
C ALA A 302 -6.82 -23.85 -1.45
N LEU A 303 -7.23 -22.61 -1.76
CA LEU A 303 -8.10 -22.29 -2.90
C LEU A 303 -7.48 -22.71 -4.24
N LYS A 304 -6.17 -22.47 -4.44
CA LYS A 304 -5.44 -22.83 -5.66
C LYS A 304 -5.39 -24.35 -5.89
N ILE A 305 -5.31 -25.15 -4.83
CA ILE A 305 -5.27 -26.63 -4.92
C ILE A 305 -6.64 -27.29 -4.73
N ASN A 306 -7.73 -26.51 -4.67
CA ASN A 306 -9.09 -26.99 -4.43
C ASN A 306 -9.30 -27.74 -3.11
N ASP A 307 -8.55 -27.39 -2.07
CA ASP A 307 -8.72 -27.93 -0.72
C ASP A 307 -9.77 -27.11 0.06
N LEU A 308 -11.04 -27.38 -0.23
CA LEU A 308 -12.17 -26.65 0.37
C LEU A 308 -12.35 -26.96 1.86
N GLU A 309 -11.93 -28.14 2.32
CA GLU A 309 -12.03 -28.53 3.73
C GLU A 309 -11.10 -27.68 4.60
N THR A 310 -9.87 -27.43 4.14
CA THR A 310 -8.97 -26.47 4.79
C THR A 310 -9.53 -25.05 4.74
N VAL A 311 -10.08 -24.61 3.60
CA VAL A 311 -10.68 -23.26 3.48
C VAL A 311 -11.77 -23.03 4.52
N LYS A 312 -12.75 -23.95 4.65
CA LYS A 312 -13.84 -23.88 5.65
C LYS A 312 -13.32 -23.77 7.09
N LYS A 313 -12.19 -24.39 7.39
CA LYS A 313 -11.58 -24.34 8.72
C LYS A 313 -10.93 -22.98 8.99
N LEU A 314 -10.38 -22.31 7.97
CA LEU A 314 -9.60 -21.08 8.13
C LEU A 314 -10.42 -19.77 8.02
N VAL A 315 -11.57 -19.79 7.36
CA VAL A 315 -12.37 -18.56 7.08
C VAL A 315 -13.69 -18.54 7.85
N PRO A 316 -14.22 -17.36 8.24
CA PRO A 316 -15.54 -17.25 8.86
C PRO A 316 -16.64 -17.59 7.85
N GLU A 317 -17.86 -17.79 8.35
CA GLU A 317 -19.03 -18.12 7.54
C GLU A 317 -19.27 -17.10 6.42
N THR A 318 -19.16 -15.80 6.72
CA THR A 318 -19.33 -14.72 5.73
C THR A 318 -18.36 -14.81 4.55
N THR A 319 -17.09 -15.14 4.81
CA THR A 319 -16.11 -15.38 3.74
C THR A 319 -16.42 -16.66 2.99
N LEU A 320 -16.89 -17.72 3.68
CA LEU A 320 -17.25 -18.97 3.03
C LEU A 320 -18.45 -18.79 2.09
N GLU A 321 -19.48 -18.05 2.51
CA GLU A 321 -20.65 -17.68 1.71
C GLU A 321 -20.26 -16.93 0.44
N TYR A 322 -19.35 -15.94 0.56
CA TYR A 322 -18.81 -15.27 -0.62
C TYR A 322 -18.11 -16.25 -1.56
N LEU A 323 -17.23 -17.11 -1.03
CA LEU A 323 -16.47 -18.06 -1.85
C LEU A 323 -17.34 -19.06 -2.62
N VAL A 324 -18.55 -19.37 -2.14
CA VAL A 324 -19.50 -20.26 -2.84
C VAL A 324 -20.48 -19.52 -3.75
N SER A 325 -20.54 -18.19 -3.69
CA SER A 325 -21.33 -17.37 -4.61
C SER A 325 -20.76 -17.40 -6.04
N ASP A 326 -21.55 -17.00 -7.03
CA ASP A 326 -21.10 -16.92 -8.43
C ASP A 326 -19.86 -16.01 -8.59
N GLU A 327 -19.86 -14.85 -7.92
CA GLU A 327 -18.74 -13.91 -7.92
C GLU A 327 -17.48 -14.52 -7.28
N GLY A 328 -17.64 -15.18 -6.14
CA GLY A 328 -16.53 -15.86 -5.47
C GLY A 328 -15.98 -17.04 -6.28
N GLN A 329 -16.83 -17.83 -6.93
CA GLN A 329 -16.42 -18.92 -7.80
C GLN A 329 -15.66 -18.41 -9.02
N HIS A 330 -16.09 -17.30 -9.63
CA HIS A 330 -15.36 -16.65 -10.70
C HIS A 330 -13.96 -16.23 -10.26
N LEU A 331 -13.85 -15.55 -9.11
CA LEU A 331 -12.57 -15.15 -8.53
C LEU A 331 -11.67 -16.37 -8.24
N VAL A 332 -12.20 -17.44 -7.64
CA VAL A 332 -11.43 -18.65 -7.35
C VAL A 332 -10.94 -19.33 -8.62
N HIS A 333 -11.74 -19.32 -9.69
CA HIS A 333 -11.33 -19.80 -11.00
C HIS A 333 -10.16 -18.99 -11.58
N GLU A 334 -10.22 -17.65 -11.50
CA GLU A 334 -9.09 -16.80 -11.92
C GLU A 334 -7.82 -17.07 -11.12
N LEU A 335 -7.94 -17.23 -9.79
CA LEU A 335 -6.82 -17.53 -8.91
C LEU A 335 -6.10 -18.84 -9.26
N ARG A 336 -6.85 -19.86 -9.70
CA ARG A 336 -6.31 -21.18 -10.10
C ARG A 336 -5.57 -21.12 -11.44
N ASN A 337 -6.03 -20.27 -12.35
CA ASN A 337 -5.51 -20.17 -13.70
C ASN A 337 -4.43 -19.08 -13.86
N GLY A 338 -3.94 -18.50 -12.77
CA GLY A 338 -2.84 -17.52 -12.79
C GLY A 338 -3.26 -16.07 -13.06
N GLY A 339 -4.56 -15.76 -13.05
CA GLY A 339 -5.11 -14.40 -13.16
C GLY A 339 -5.20 -13.81 -14.58
N LYS A 340 -6.35 -13.14 -14.81
CA LYS A 340 -6.85 -12.41 -16.00
C LYS A 340 -7.35 -13.26 -17.18
N TYR A 341 -8.60 -13.73 -17.05
CA TYR A 341 -9.45 -13.91 -18.22
C TYR A 341 -9.97 -12.51 -18.59
N HIS A 342 -9.41 -11.89 -19.63
CA HIS A 342 -10.11 -10.75 -20.23
C HIS A 342 -11.36 -11.32 -20.89
N ASP A 343 -12.53 -11.04 -20.32
CA ASP A 343 -13.80 -11.22 -21.02
C ASP A 343 -13.70 -10.44 -22.34
N LYS A 344 -13.56 -11.21 -23.43
CA LYS A 344 -13.85 -10.72 -24.76
C LYS A 344 -15.37 -10.66 -24.86
N VAL A 345 -15.91 -9.47 -24.73
CA VAL A 345 -17.14 -9.11 -25.44
C VAL A 345 -16.83 -7.91 -26.32
#